data_AF-A0A645BR76-F1
#
_entry.id   AF-A0A645BR76-F1
#
_cell.length_a   1.000
_cell.length_b   1.000
_cell.length_c   1.000
_cell.angle_alpha   90.00
_cell.angle_beta   90.00
_cell.angle_gamma   90.00
#
_symmetry.space_group_name_H-M   'P 1'
#
loop_
_entity.id
_entity.type
_entity.pdbx_description
1 polymer ?
#
loop_
_entity_poly.entity_id
_entity_poly.type
_entity_poly.pdbx_seq_one_letter_code
_entity_poly.pdbx_strand_id
1 'polypeptide(L)' 'MKKSKIYYLLFWVIGLVMAELWRYLLKNSNIPEFYKWLSGIVIIILVFFTINKVKRLNNTNKDNWT' A
#
# COMPACT_ATOMS: atom_id res chain seq x y z
N MET A 1 -16.67 -10.87 -16.97
CA MET A 1 -16.40 -9.65 -16.17
C MET A 1 -16.75 -9.92 -14.71
N LYS A 2 -15.78 -10.07 -13.78
CA LYS A 2 -16.02 -10.10 -12.30
C LYS A 2 -14.76 -10.30 -11.44
N LYS A 3 -13.61 -10.68 -12.01
CA LYS A 3 -12.38 -10.89 -11.22
C LYS A 3 -11.92 -9.62 -10.48
N SER A 4 -12.09 -8.43 -11.07
CA SER A 4 -11.59 -7.16 -10.53
C SER A 4 -12.14 -6.78 -9.13
N LYS A 5 -13.41 -7.08 -8.81
CA LYS A 5 -14.01 -6.70 -7.52
C LYS A 5 -13.38 -7.44 -6.33
N ILE A 6 -13.07 -8.73 -6.48
CA ILE A 6 -12.50 -9.54 -5.39
C ILE A 6 -11.07 -9.08 -5.06
N TYR A 7 -10.29 -8.72 -6.08
CA TYR A 7 -8.93 -8.20 -5.90
C TYR A 7 -8.93 -6.84 -5.20
N TYR A 8 -9.87 -5.95 -5.53
CA TYR A 8 -10.03 -4.70 -4.81
C TYR A 8 -10.41 -4.91 -3.35
N LEU A 9 -11.31 -5.85 -3.06
CA LEU A 9 -11.70 -6.19 -1.69
C LEU A 9 -10.52 -6.73 -0.88
N LEU A 10 -9.76 -7.68 -1.44
CA LEU A 10 -8.56 -8.21 -0.80
C LEU A 10 -7.50 -7.13 -0.56
N PHE A 11 -7.30 -6.22 -1.52
CA PHE A 11 -6.38 -5.10 -1.36
C PHE A 11 -6.80 -4.18 -0.20
N TRP A 12 -8.10 -3.90 -0.06
CA TRP A 12 -8.62 -3.12 1.07
C TRP A 12 -8.45 -3.83 2.41
N VAL A 13 -8.73 -5.13 2.48
CA VAL A 13 -8.52 -5.93 3.71
C VAL A 13 -7.05 -5.92 4.11
N ILE A 14 -6.14 -6.16 3.15
CA ILE A 14 -4.70 -6.12 3.41
C ILE A 14 -4.27 -4.71 3.87
N GLY A 15 -4.80 -3.66 3.23
CA GLY A 15 -4.52 -2.27 3.63
C GLY A 15 -4.98 -1.95 5.06
N LEU A 16 -6.16 -2.42 5.46
CA LEU A 16 -6.68 -2.26 6.82
C LEU A 16 -5.84 -3.01 7.85
N VAL A 17 -5.51 -4.27 7.58
CA VAL A 17 -4.63 -5.07 8.46
C VAL A 17 -3.27 -4.40 8.61
N MET A 18 -2.70 -3.87 7.52
CA MET A 18 -1.40 -3.20 7.57
C MET A 18 -1.46 -1.89 8.38
N ALA A 19 -2.55 -1.13 8.28
CA ALA A 19 -2.75 0.09 9.07
C ALA A 19 -2.90 -0.21 10.56
N GLU A 20 -3.60 -1.28 10.91
CA GLU A 20 -3.77 -1.72 12.30
C GLU A 20 -2.47 -2.27 12.89
N LEU A 21 -1.71 -3.05 12.12
CA LEU A 21 -0.36 -3.51 12.47
C LEU A 21 0.57 -2.31 12.70
N TRP A 22 0.51 -1.30 11.83
CA TRP A 22 1.31 -0.08 11.96
C TRP A 22 0.97 0.70 13.24
N ARG A 23 -0.32 0.82 13.56
CA ARG A 23 -0.76 1.43 14.82
C ARG A 23 -0.26 0.64 16.04
N TYR A 24 -0.29 -0.68 15.97
CA TYR A 24 0.21 -1.54 17.05
C TYR A 24 1.72 -1.37 17.25
N LEU A 25 2.50 -1.31 16.17
CA LEU A 25 3.94 -1.06 16.22
C LEU A 25 4.27 0.29 16.86
N LEU A 26 3.47 1.31 16.59
CA LEU A 26 3.63 2.65 17.18
C LEU A 26 2.98 2.79 18.56
N LYS A 27 2.34 1.75 19.11
CA LYS A 27 1.63 1.81 20.40
C LYS A 27 2.53 2.31 21.53
N ASN A 28 3.79 1.87 21.55
CA ASN A 28 4.77 2.24 22.58
C ASN A 28 5.57 3.51 22.27
N SER A 29 5.27 4.18 21.15
CA SER A 29 5.93 5.42 20.76
C SER A 29 5.19 6.63 21.35
N ASN A 30 5.95 7.64 21.78
CA ASN A 30 5.44 8.91 22.33
C ASN A 30 4.88 9.86 21.24
N ILE A 31 4.43 9.29 20.12
CA ILE A 31 3.90 10.01 18.97
C ILE A 31 2.41 10.24 19.22
N PRO A 32 1.86 11.43 18.92
CA PRO A 32 0.41 11.65 19.03
C PRO A 32 -0.38 10.72 18.10
N GLU A 33 -1.55 10.28 18.56
CA GLU A 33 -2.39 9.29 17.86
C GLU A 33 -2.70 9.69 16.40
N PHE A 34 -2.88 10.99 16.15
CA PHE A 34 -3.07 11.54 14.81
C PHE A 34 -1.92 11.21 13.85
N TYR A 35 -0.67 11.37 14.29
CA TYR A 35 0.50 11.09 13.45
C TYR A 35 0.74 9.58 13.26
N LYS A 36 0.33 8.75 14.23
CA LYS A 36 0.32 7.29 14.06
C LYS A 36 -0.62 6.86 12.94
N TRP A 37 -1.78 7.50 12.86
CA TRP A 37 -2.74 7.27 11.78
C TRP A 37 -2.25 7.84 10.43
N LEU A 38 -1.73 9.07 10.44
CA LEU A 38 -1.18 9.72 9.24
C LEU A 38 -0.02 8.93 8.62
N SER A 39 0.89 8.41 9.44
CA SER A 39 2.00 7.59 8.96
C SER A 39 1.54 6.27 8.31
N GLY A 40 0.48 5.65 8.82
CA GLY A 40 -0.16 4.50 8.18
C GLY A 40 -0.68 4.84 6.78
N ILE A 41 -1.34 5.99 6.61
CA ILE A 41 -1.83 6.46 5.30
C ILE A 41 -0.66 6.72 4.34
N VAL A 42 0.40 7.37 4.82
CA VAL A 42 1.59 7.65 4.00
C VAL A 42 2.22 6.36 3.48
N ILE A 43 2.28 5.31 4.30
CA ILE A 43 2.80 3.99 3.88
C ILE A 43 1.93 3.39 2.76
N ILE A 44 0.60 3.44 2.88
CA ILE A 44 -0.31 2.93 1.84
C ILE A 44 -0.08 3.66 0.51
N ILE A 45 0.06 4.99 0.55
CA ILE A 45 0.34 5.82 -0.63
C ILE A 45 1.69 5.45 -1.25
N LEU A 46 2.74 5.30 -0.44
CA LEU A 46 4.09 4.91 -0.90
C LEU A 46 4.10 3.53 -1.55
N VAL A 47 3.39 2.56 -0.98
CA VAL A 47 3.26 1.22 -1.54
C VAL A 47 2.55 1.28 -2.90
N PHE A 48 1.45 2.02 -3.00
CA PHE A 48 0.73 2.20 -4.27
C PHE A 48 1.62 2.84 -5.34
N PHE A 49 2.35 3.89 -4.97
CA PHE A 49 3.27 4.57 -5.89
C PHE A 49 4.41 3.65 -6.34
N THR A 50 4.98 2.88 -5.42
CA THR A 50 6.05 1.92 -5.70
C THR A 50 5.55 0.83 -6.65
N ILE A 51 4.38 0.23 -6.40
CA ILE A 51 3.79 -0.77 -7.29
C ILE A 51 3.58 -0.20 -8.70
N ASN A 52 3.03 1.01 -8.81
CA ASN A 52 2.80 1.64 -10.12
C ASN A 52 4.12 1.96 -10.84
N LYS A 53 5.12 2.44 -10.11
CA LYS A 53 6.46 2.70 -10.66
C LYS A 53 7.12 1.42 -11.16
N VAL A 54 7.07 0.34 -10.38
CA VAL A 54 7.61 -0.98 -10.75
C VAL A 54 6.87 -1.55 -11.96
N LYS A 55 5.53 -1.50 -11.99
CA LYS A 55 4.75 -1.91 -13.17
C LYS A 55 5.12 -1.14 -14.42
N ARG A 56 5.27 0.19 -14.31
CA ARG A 56 5.69 1.03 -15.42
C ARG A 56 7.07 0.60 -15.92
N LEU A 57 8.04 0.47 -15.02
CA LEU A 57 9.41 0.04 -15.37
C LEU A 57 9.44 -1.34 -16.04
N ASN A 58 8.63 -2.28 -15.55
CA ASN A 58 8.55 -3.62 -16.12
C ASN A 58 7.95 -3.62 -17.53
N ASN A 59 6.92 -2.80 -17.79
CA ASN A 59 6.36 -2.64 -19.13
C ASN A 59 7.36 -1.97 -20.07
N THR A 60 8.04 -0.90 -19.64
CA THR A 60 9.05 -0.22 -20.47
C THR A 60 10.22 -1.14 -20.82
N ASN A 61 10.62 -2.03 -19.90
CA ASN A 61 11.61 -3.05 -20.25
C ASN A 61 11.06 -4.04 -21.27
N LYS A 62 9.81 -4.48 -21.13
CA LYS A 62 9.22 -5.44 -22.07
C LYS A 62 9.18 -4.93 -23.51
N ASP A 63 8.98 -3.63 -23.71
CA ASP A 63 8.89 -2.99 -25.02
C ASP A 63 10.27 -2.77 -25.68
N ASN A 64 11.37 -2.84 -24.92
CA ASN A 64 12.74 -2.64 -25.42
C ASN A 64 13.40 -3.94 -25.95
N TRP A 65 12.76 -5.10 -25.79
CA TRP A 65 13.24 -6.41 -26.25
C TRP A 65 12.36 -7.04 -27.35
N THR A 66 11.40 -6.27 -27.89
CA THR A 66 10.59 -6.60 -29.08
C THR A 66 10.89 -5.62 -30.21
#